data_AF-A0A7G2D761-F1
#
_entry.id   AF-A0A7G2D761-F1
#
_cell.length_a   1.000
_cell.length_b   1.000
_cell.length_c   1.000
_cell.angle_alpha   90.00
_cell.angle_beta   90.00
_cell.angle_gamma   90.00
#
_symmetry.space_group_name_H-M   'P 1'
#
loop_
_entity.id
_entity.type
_entity.pdbx_description
1 polymer ?
#
loop_
_entity_poly.entity_id
_entity_poly.type
_entity_poly.pdbx_seq_one_letter_code
_entity_poly.pdbx_strand_id
1 'polypeptide(L)'
;MEPVIYPLTPEKVLSILDVIEDYGVISVDVDNAASILDDMLYSNAEKLQYARRILDNGNVDKAVLVVRDRGGVIVIKMENVVEIRVAIKDYSMLIEDFALNQG
;
A
#
# COMPACT_ATOMS: atom_id res chain seq x y z
N MET A 1 15.45 -8.15 12.51
CA MET A 1 15.07 -6.99 13.35
C MET A 1 13.57 -7.08 13.65
N GLU A 2 13.09 -6.41 14.70
CA GLU A 2 11.64 -6.27 14.92
C GLU A 2 11.03 -5.38 13.83
N PRO A 3 9.81 -5.69 13.36
CA PRO A 3 9.14 -4.85 12.38
C PRO A 3 8.76 -3.50 13.00
N VAL A 4 9.04 -2.41 12.28
CA VAL A 4 8.65 -1.05 12.66
C VAL A 4 7.38 -0.69 11.88
N ILE A 5 6.39 -0.14 12.57
CA ILE A 5 5.07 0.18 11.98
C ILE A 5 4.86 1.69 12.00
N TYR A 6 4.50 2.24 10.85
CA TYR A 6 4.16 3.64 10.66
C TYR A 6 2.69 3.74 10.26
N PRO A 7 1.80 4.20 11.16
CA PRO A 7 0.40 4.41 10.83
C PRO A 7 0.23 5.44 9.72
N LEU A 8 -0.67 5.17 8.79
CA LEU A 8 -1.02 6.07 7.70
C LEU A 8 -2.49 6.47 7.82
N THR A 9 -2.78 7.75 7.64
CA THR A 9 -4.15 8.22 7.48
C THR A 9 -4.66 7.84 6.08
N PRO A 10 -5.99 7.71 5.87
CA PRO A 10 -6.56 7.49 4.53
C PRO A 10 -6.07 8.51 3.49
N GLU A 11 -6.05 9.80 3.87
CA GLU A 11 -5.58 10.88 3.00
C GLU A 11 -4.12 10.68 2.59
N LYS A 12 -3.24 10.34 3.56
CA LYS A 12 -1.83 10.09 3.27
C LYS A 12 -1.64 8.88 2.38
N VAL A 13 -2.41 7.80 2.57
CA VAL A 13 -2.23 6.59 1.75
C VAL A 13 -2.62 6.83 0.30
N LEU A 14 -3.66 7.63 0.04
CA LEU A 14 -4.06 8.02 -1.30
C LEU A 14 -2.95 8.82 -1.98
N SER A 15 -2.46 9.87 -1.31
CA SER A 15 -1.36 10.70 -1.83
C SER A 15 -0.08 9.90 -2.06
N ILE A 16 0.24 8.96 -1.16
CA ILE A 16 1.39 8.06 -1.33
C ILE A 16 1.20 7.19 -2.58
N LEU A 17 0.02 6.60 -2.78
CA LEU A 17 -0.24 5.72 -3.92
C LEU A 17 -0.20 6.44 -5.28
N ASP A 18 -0.51 7.73 -5.33
CA ASP A 18 -0.38 8.53 -6.56
C ASP A 18 1.07 8.62 -7.04
N VAL A 19 2.03 8.66 -6.11
CA VAL A 19 3.47 8.80 -6.39
C VAL A 19 4.29 7.55 -6.06
N ILE A 20 3.65 6.44 -5.70
CA ILE A 20 4.35 5.26 -5.13
C ILE A 20 5.39 4.65 -6.08
N GLU A 21 5.18 4.82 -7.38
CA GLU A 21 6.08 4.34 -8.43
C GLU A 21 7.47 4.98 -8.36
N ASP A 22 7.56 6.22 -7.85
CA ASP A 22 8.81 6.95 -7.66
C ASP A 22 9.69 6.34 -6.55
N TYR A 23 9.11 5.49 -5.69
CA TYR A 23 9.80 4.80 -4.59
C TYR A 23 10.20 3.36 -4.94
N GLY A 24 10.13 2.99 -6.22
CA GLY A 24 10.57 1.69 -6.72
C GLY A 24 9.68 0.54 -6.25
N VAL A 25 8.45 0.49 -6.78
CA VAL A 25 7.51 -0.61 -6.53
C VAL A 25 8.10 -1.96 -6.96
N ILE A 26 8.19 -2.89 -6.01
CA ILE A 26 8.72 -4.24 -6.21
C ILE A 26 7.55 -5.19 -6.55
N SER A 27 6.48 -5.12 -5.78
CA SER A 27 5.28 -5.93 -5.98
C SER A 27 4.04 -5.19 -5.52
N VAL A 28 2.92 -5.51 -6.16
CA VAL A 28 1.60 -5.10 -5.74
C VAL A 28 0.76 -6.36 -5.64
N ASP A 29 0.08 -6.51 -4.52
CA ASP A 29 -0.88 -7.58 -4.29
C ASP A 29 -2.19 -6.94 -3.82
N VAL A 30 -3.29 -7.34 -4.45
CA VAL A 30 -4.63 -6.91 -4.08
C VAL A 30 -5.40 -8.20 -3.84
N ASP A 31 -5.80 -8.45 -2.61
CA ASP A 31 -6.64 -9.58 -2.23
C ASP A 31 -8.04 -9.02 -2.00
N ASN A 32 -9.01 -9.44 -2.82
CA ASN A 32 -10.38 -8.99 -2.71
C ASN A 32 -11.30 -10.19 -2.49
N ALA A 33 -11.68 -10.41 -1.23
CA ALA A 33 -12.54 -11.54 -0.87
C ALA A 33 -13.94 -11.49 -1.51
N ALA A 34 -14.37 -10.33 -2.03
CA ALA A 34 -15.63 -10.19 -2.75
C ALA A 34 -15.50 -10.34 -4.28
N SER A 35 -14.29 -10.47 -4.83
CA SER A 35 -14.10 -10.43 -6.28
C SER A 35 -12.84 -11.16 -6.73
N ILE A 36 -13.02 -12.20 -7.54
CA ILE A 36 -12.00 -12.98 -8.28
C ILE A 36 -11.25 -12.19 -9.39
N LEU A 37 -11.33 -10.85 -9.38
CA LEU A 37 -10.67 -10.00 -10.38
C LEU A 37 -9.16 -9.92 -10.13
N ASP A 38 -8.72 -10.08 -8.88
CA ASP A 38 -7.33 -10.13 -8.46
C ASP A 38 -6.53 -11.24 -9.17
N ASP A 39 -7.14 -12.41 -9.35
CA ASP A 39 -6.55 -13.55 -10.06
C ASP A 39 -6.30 -13.30 -11.55
N MET A 40 -6.91 -12.26 -12.13
CA MET A 40 -6.77 -11.91 -13.56
C MET A 40 -5.80 -10.76 -13.83
N LEU A 41 -5.24 -10.13 -12.79
CA LEU A 41 -4.29 -9.03 -12.91
C LEU A 41 -2.86 -9.56 -12.86
N TYR A 42 -2.19 -9.59 -14.02
CA TYR A 42 -0.88 -10.26 -14.15
C TYR A 42 0.31 -9.33 -13.90
N SER A 43 0.14 -8.01 -14.04
CA SER A 43 1.22 -7.03 -13.85
C SER A 43 1.04 -6.12 -12.63
N ASN A 44 2.15 -5.69 -12.04
CA ASN A 44 2.14 -4.73 -10.92
C ASN A 44 1.44 -3.41 -11.30
N ALA A 45 1.57 -2.96 -12.54
CA ALA A 45 0.94 -1.72 -13.02
C ALA A 45 -0.59 -1.83 -13.05
N GLU A 46 -1.12 -2.94 -13.58
CA GLU A 46 -2.57 -3.19 -13.58
C GLU A 46 -3.11 -3.33 -12.16
N LYS A 47 -2.40 -4.06 -11.29
CA LYS A 47 -2.77 -4.20 -9.87
C LYS A 47 -2.75 -2.86 -9.15
N LEU A 48 -1.77 -1.99 -9.41
CA LEU A 48 -1.70 -0.66 -8.82
C LEU A 48 -2.84 0.24 -9.30
N GLN A 49 -3.15 0.21 -10.59
CA GLN A 49 -4.28 0.96 -11.15
C GLN A 49 -5.61 0.49 -10.55
N TYR A 50 -5.78 -0.83 -10.38
CA TYR A 50 -6.94 -1.40 -9.72
C TYR A 50 -7.04 -0.99 -8.25
N ALA A 51 -5.92 -1.04 -7.50
CA ALA A 51 -5.84 -0.59 -6.12
C ALA A 51 -6.25 0.89 -5.98
N ARG A 52 -5.69 1.79 -6.80
CA ARG A 52 -6.06 3.22 -6.81
C ARG A 52 -7.56 3.40 -7.03
N ARG A 53 -8.13 2.70 -8.02
CA ARG A 53 -9.57 2.77 -8.32
C ARG A 53 -10.46 2.29 -7.17
N ILE A 54 -10.09 1.21 -6.48
CA ILE A 54 -10.87 0.74 -5.32
C ILE A 54 -10.80 1.77 -4.19
N LEU A 55 -9.60 2.28 -3.93
CA LEU A 55 -9.36 3.24 -2.84
C LEU A 55 -10.09 4.57 -3.05
N ASP A 56 -10.17 5.07 -4.28
CA ASP A 56 -10.94 6.28 -4.60
C ASP A 56 -12.45 6.13 -4.32
N ASN A 57 -12.97 4.90 -4.39
CA ASN A 57 -14.40 4.61 -4.24
C ASN A 57 -14.77 4.01 -2.89
N GLY A 58 -13.78 3.63 -2.07
CA GLY A 58 -13.99 2.85 -0.86
C GLY A 58 -13.48 3.53 0.40
N ASN A 59 -13.82 2.94 1.55
CA ASN A 59 -13.37 3.45 2.84
C ASN A 59 -12.14 2.68 3.33
N VAL A 60 -11.09 3.42 3.71
CA VAL A 60 -9.86 2.84 4.26
C VAL A 60 -10.03 2.65 5.77
N ASP A 61 -10.17 1.40 6.22
CA ASP A 61 -10.29 1.08 7.65
C ASP A 61 -8.95 1.22 8.37
N LYS A 62 -7.87 0.76 7.72
CA LYS A 62 -6.52 0.77 8.27
C LYS A 62 -5.48 0.84 7.16
N ALA A 63 -4.52 1.74 7.31
CA ALA A 63 -3.33 1.79 6.47
C ALA A 63 -2.08 1.90 7.34
N VAL A 64 -1.05 1.12 7.01
CA VAL A 64 0.24 1.15 7.70
C VAL A 64 1.37 0.91 6.71
N LEU A 65 2.50 1.56 6.91
CA LEU A 65 3.78 1.14 6.34
C LEU A 65 4.50 0.26 7.37
N VAL A 66 4.84 -0.96 6.98
CA VAL A 66 5.62 -1.90 7.79
C VAL A 66 7.02 -1.96 7.21
N VAL A 67 8.02 -1.60 8.00
CA VAL A 67 9.42 -1.71 7.64
C VAL A 67 10.03 -2.91 8.37
N ARG A 68 10.56 -3.86 7.60
CA ARG A 68 11.26 -5.02 8.16
C ARG A 68 12.49 -5.37 7.32
N ASP A 69 13.58 -5.67 8.03
CA ASP A 69 14.89 -6.03 7.49
C ASP A 69 15.47 -4.94 6.57
N ARG A 70 15.01 -4.85 5.31
CA ARG A 70 15.38 -3.82 4.32
C ARG A 70 14.27 -3.53 3.30
N GLY A 71 13.01 -3.83 3.64
CA GLY A 71 11.87 -3.58 2.77
C GLY A 71 10.78 -2.81 3.49
N GLY A 72 10.09 -1.94 2.74
CA GLY A 72 8.85 -1.31 3.18
C GLY A 72 7.67 -1.96 2.49
N VAL A 73 6.67 -2.35 3.26
CA VAL A 73 5.39 -2.85 2.73
C VAL A 73 4.28 -1.97 3.25
N ILE A 74 3.59 -1.28 2.35
CA ILE A 74 2.35 -0.59 2.67
C ILE A 74 1.25 -1.64 2.68
N VAL A 75 0.51 -1.72 3.79
CA VAL A 75 -0.64 -2.60 3.96
C VAL A 75 -1.87 -1.73 4.17
N ILE A 76 -2.88 -1.91 3.33
CA ILE A 76 -4.13 -1.17 3.36
C ILE A 76 -5.27 -2.19 3.47
N LYS A 77 -6.16 -1.99 4.43
CA LYS A 77 -7.36 -2.80 4.63
C LYS A 77 -8.59 -1.93 4.46
N MET A 78 -9.56 -2.43 3.70
CA MET A 78 -10.82 -1.76 3.42
C MET A 78 -12.00 -2.68 3.65
N GLU A 79 -12.98 -2.17 4.39
CA GLU A 79 -14.26 -2.81 4.77
C GLU A 79 -14.13 -4.27 5.28
N ASN A 80 -12.97 -4.69 5.77
CA ASN A 80 -12.59 -6.08 6.04
C ASN A 80 -12.73 -7.07 4.86
N VAL A 81 -12.83 -6.56 3.62
CA VAL A 81 -13.03 -7.39 2.41
C VAL A 81 -11.84 -7.29 1.45
N VAL A 82 -11.16 -6.14 1.44
CA VAL A 82 -10.04 -5.88 0.54
C VAL A 82 -8.78 -5.64 1.34
N GLU A 83 -7.70 -6.32 0.98
CA GLU A 83 -6.36 -6.08 1.47
C GLU A 83 -5.40 -5.78 0.31
N ILE A 84 -4.79 -4.60 0.34
CA ILE A 84 -3.79 -4.18 -0.65
C ILE A 84 -2.43 -4.17 0.04
N ARG A 85 -1.45 -4.78 -0.61
CA ARG A 85 -0.04 -4.77 -0.19
C ARG A 85 0.83 -4.23 -1.31
N VAL A 86 1.61 -3.20 -1.00
CA VAL A 86 2.58 -2.62 -1.96
C VAL A 86 3.96 -2.69 -1.34
N ALA A 87 4.83 -3.50 -1.92
CA ALA A 87 6.23 -3.58 -1.53
C ALA A 87 7.04 -2.54 -2.30
N ILE A 88 7.83 -1.74 -1.59
CA ILE A 88 8.67 -0.69 -2.15
C ILE A 88 10.11 -0.84 -1.69
N LYS A 89 11.02 -0.39 -2.56
CA LYS A 89 12.45 -0.40 -2.30
C LYS A 89 12.88 0.79 -1.46
N ASP A 90 12.45 1.99 -1.85
CA ASP A 90 12.97 3.25 -1.30
C ASP A 90 12.08 3.79 -0.17
N TYR A 91 11.74 2.92 0.78
CA TYR A 91 10.83 3.22 1.89
C TYR A 91 11.34 4.32 2.83
N SER A 92 12.65 4.48 2.96
CA SER A 92 13.25 5.54 3.79
C SER A 92 12.94 6.93 3.21
N MET A 93 13.02 7.08 1.88
CA MET A 93 12.69 8.33 1.19
C MET A 93 11.20 8.66 1.36
N LEU A 94 10.34 7.65 1.28
CA LEU A 94 8.90 7.82 1.53
C LEU A 94 8.61 8.30 2.96
N ILE A 95 9.28 7.72 3.96
CA ILE A 95 9.14 8.13 5.36
C ILE A 95 9.51 9.61 5.53
N GLU A 96 10.59 10.05 4.89
CA GLU A 96 11.06 11.44 4.93
C GLU A 96 10.08 12.39 4.23
N ASP A 97 9.71 12.09 2.97
CA ASP A 97 8.84 12.94 2.15
C ASP A 97 7.45 13.16 2.77
N PHE A 98 6.89 12.12 3.41
CA PHE A 98 5.57 12.16 4.03
C PHE A 98 5.60 12.42 5.55
N ALA A 99 6.79 12.68 6.10
CA ALA A 99 7.04 12.89 7.53
C ALA A 99 6.28 11.85 8.39
N LEU A 100 6.55 10.56 8.13
CA LEU A 100 5.87 9.47 8.81
C LEU A 100 6.42 9.27 10.22
N ASN A 101 5.52 9.20 11.20
CA ASN A 101 5.88 8.94 12.58
C ASN A 101 5.63 7.47 12.94
N GLN A 102 6.51 6.92 13.77
CA GLN A 102 6.32 5.58 14.33
C GLN A 102 5.09 5.56 15.24
N GLY A 103 4.30 4.48 15.16
CA GLY A 103 3.12 4.25 15.99
C GLY A 103 3.44 3.55 17.30
#